data_AF-A0A967SNP5-F1
#
_entry.id   AF-A0A967SNP5-F1
#
_cell.length_a   1.000
_cell.length_b   1.000
_cell.length_c   1.000
_cell.angle_alpha   90.00
_cell.angle_beta   90.00
_cell.angle_gamma   90.00
#
_symmetry.space_group_name_H-M   'P 1'
#
loop_
_entity.id
_entity.type
_entity.pdbx_description
1 polymer ?
#
loop_
_entity_poly.entity_id
_entity_poly.type
_entity_poly.pdbx_seq_one_letter_code
_entity_poly.pdbx_strand_id
1 'polypeptide(L)'
;LMQAVNNLLAADSLEEQAYYFHDIEPQLWNPFSEWLIRRHATMTMLGVPASQRKMIEQQYEDGLLEFIRKSLHQVFTELPIKDNYFWRVYLTGHYTPNCCPNYLRKDYFQILRKRIHRIKTQTSSLLETLQKSNETYSHYVLLDHQDWMTFTQPDQLAKQWRQILNHAQSDARILFRSAMPEPDFLPDFVFDNIRFHPELTESLHKKDRVGTYESTHLATVL
;
A
#
# COMPACT_ATOMS: atom_id res chain seq x y z
N LEU A 1 -4.92 28.08 2.18
CA LEU A 1 -4.62 26.63 2.19
C LEU A 1 -5.26 25.88 3.36
N MET A 2 -4.92 26.15 4.64
CA MET A 2 -5.48 25.38 5.78
C MET A 2 -7.02 25.37 5.86
N GLN A 3 -7.69 26.49 5.59
CA GLN A 3 -9.15 26.53 5.56
C GLN A 3 -9.74 25.62 4.48
N ALA A 4 -9.16 25.63 3.27
CA ALA A 4 -9.60 24.76 2.18
C ALA A 4 -9.40 23.28 2.52
N VAL A 5 -8.27 22.92 3.16
CA VAL A 5 -8.01 21.56 3.65
C VAL A 5 -9.03 21.15 4.71
N ASN A 6 -9.40 22.04 5.63
CA ASN A 6 -10.43 21.74 6.64
C ASN A 6 -11.81 21.55 6.01
N ASN A 7 -12.16 22.38 5.03
CA ASN A 7 -13.42 22.25 4.29
C ASN A 7 -13.47 20.93 3.51
N LEU A 8 -12.38 20.57 2.82
CA LEU A 8 -12.22 19.28 2.14
C LEU A 8 -12.45 18.11 3.10
N LEU A 9 -11.81 18.14 4.28
CA LEU A 9 -11.93 17.09 5.29
C LEU A 9 -13.29 17.05 6.02
N ALA A 10 -14.11 18.08 5.85
CA ALA A 10 -15.46 18.21 6.42
C ALA A 10 -16.56 17.93 5.40
N ALA A 11 -16.24 17.85 4.11
CA ALA A 11 -17.19 17.69 3.02
C ALA A 11 -18.13 16.48 3.24
N ASP A 12 -19.42 16.69 2.96
CA ASP A 12 -20.46 15.67 3.16
C ASP A 12 -20.78 14.87 1.89
N SER A 13 -20.30 15.32 0.73
CA SER A 13 -20.46 14.64 -0.55
C SER A 13 -19.19 14.69 -1.41
N LEU A 14 -19.11 13.81 -2.41
CA LEU A 14 -17.97 13.78 -3.35
C LEU A 14 -17.93 15.05 -4.21
N GLU A 15 -19.08 15.62 -4.54
CA GLU A 15 -19.17 16.87 -5.32
C GLU A 15 -18.56 18.05 -4.55
N GLU A 16 -18.91 18.19 -3.27
CA GLU A 16 -18.33 19.22 -2.40
C GLU A 16 -16.83 18.99 -2.18
N GLN A 17 -16.42 17.73 -1.99
CA GLN A 17 -15.02 17.35 -1.85
C GLN A 17 -14.20 17.73 -3.10
N ALA A 18 -14.70 17.38 -4.29
CA ALA A 18 -14.06 17.70 -5.56
C ALA A 18 -13.97 19.21 -5.79
N TYR A 19 -15.00 19.98 -5.39
CA TYR A 19 -14.97 21.44 -5.43
C TYR A 19 -13.82 22.01 -4.58
N TYR A 20 -13.68 21.59 -3.32
CA TYR A 20 -12.58 22.06 -2.48
C TYR A 20 -11.21 21.55 -2.96
N PHE A 21 -11.14 20.34 -3.50
CA PHE A 21 -9.88 19.81 -4.04
C PHE A 21 -9.42 20.61 -5.27
N HIS A 22 -10.33 21.06 -6.12
CA HIS A 22 -10.01 21.92 -7.28
C HIS A 22 -9.28 23.21 -6.88
N ASP A 23 -9.59 23.80 -5.72
CA ASP A 23 -8.91 24.98 -5.19
C ASP A 23 -7.53 24.66 -4.58
N ILE A 24 -7.32 23.42 -4.13
CA ILE A 24 -6.09 22.95 -3.49
C ILE A 24 -5.08 22.44 -4.52
N GLU A 25 -5.56 21.76 -5.55
CA GLU A 25 -4.76 21.05 -6.55
C GLU A 25 -3.67 21.92 -7.22
N PRO A 26 -3.94 23.17 -7.66
CA PRO A 26 -2.90 24.03 -8.24
C PRO A 26 -1.78 24.40 -7.26
N GLN A 27 -2.05 24.38 -5.95
CA GLN A 27 -1.05 24.65 -4.92
C GLN A 27 -0.18 23.41 -4.67
N LEU A 28 -0.72 22.21 -4.85
CA LEU A 28 0.02 20.95 -4.79
C LEU A 28 0.96 20.77 -5.98
N TRP A 29 0.54 21.19 -7.18
CA TRP A 29 1.28 21.06 -8.43
C TRP A 29 1.84 22.40 -8.89
N ASN A 30 2.91 22.84 -8.22
CA ASN A 30 3.66 24.02 -8.62
C ASN A 30 5.08 23.61 -9.08
N PRO A 31 5.80 24.47 -9.82
CA PRO A 31 7.12 24.12 -10.33
C PRO A 31 8.11 23.64 -9.26
N PHE A 32 7.98 24.09 -8.01
CA PHE A 32 8.83 23.66 -6.91
C PHE A 32 8.48 22.25 -6.40
N SER A 33 7.19 21.93 -6.22
CA SER A 33 6.78 20.58 -5.78
C SER A 33 7.05 19.53 -6.85
N GLU A 34 6.79 19.87 -8.12
CA GLU A 34 7.13 19.00 -9.26
C GLU A 34 8.64 18.77 -9.35
N TRP A 35 9.42 19.84 -9.22
CA TRP A 35 10.88 19.73 -9.17
C TRP A 35 11.32 18.82 -8.02
N LEU A 36 10.72 18.95 -6.83
CA LEU A 36 11.06 18.15 -5.66
C LEU A 36 10.76 16.65 -5.86
N ILE A 37 9.59 16.31 -6.44
CA ILE A 37 9.19 14.94 -6.75
C ILE A 37 10.11 14.31 -7.79
N ARG A 38 10.54 15.09 -8.78
CA ARG A 38 11.46 14.61 -9.82
C ARG A 38 12.86 14.27 -9.28
N ARG A 39 13.26 14.74 -8.09
CA ARG A 39 14.59 14.42 -7.52
C ARG A 39 14.63 13.03 -6.89
N HIS A 40 15.66 12.26 -7.28
CA HIS A 40 15.88 10.91 -6.77
C HIS A 40 16.03 10.87 -5.24
N ALA A 41 16.80 11.80 -4.65
CA ALA A 41 17.01 11.87 -3.21
C ALA A 41 15.72 12.07 -2.41
N THR A 42 14.79 12.90 -2.91
CA THR A 42 13.48 13.10 -2.28
C THR A 42 12.70 11.79 -2.23
N MET A 43 12.67 11.05 -3.34
CA MET A 43 11.90 9.81 -3.44
C MET A 43 12.46 8.71 -2.54
N THR A 44 13.78 8.59 -2.46
CA THR A 44 14.43 7.68 -1.51
C THR A 44 14.04 8.01 -0.06
N MET A 45 13.95 9.30 0.31
CA MET A 45 13.48 9.70 1.64
C MET A 45 12.00 9.42 1.88
N LEU A 46 11.18 9.45 0.83
CA LEU A 46 9.76 9.05 0.87
C LEU A 46 9.57 7.53 0.81
N GLY A 47 10.66 6.75 0.86
CA GLY A 47 10.60 5.28 0.83
C GLY A 47 10.39 4.70 -0.57
N VAL A 48 10.51 5.51 -1.63
CA VAL A 48 10.40 5.05 -3.02
C VAL A 48 11.81 4.85 -3.60
N PRO A 49 12.25 3.61 -3.84
CA PRO A 49 13.57 3.28 -4.35
C PRO A 49 13.71 3.52 -5.83
N ALA A 50 14.96 3.47 -6.29
CA ALA A 50 15.30 3.58 -7.71
C ALA A 50 14.60 2.52 -8.58
N SER A 51 14.42 1.30 -8.09
CA SER A 51 13.76 0.21 -8.85
C SER A 51 12.29 0.51 -9.10
N GLN A 52 11.55 0.84 -8.05
CA GLN A 52 10.12 1.20 -8.14
C GLN A 52 9.90 2.42 -9.03
N ARG A 53 10.78 3.43 -8.94
CA ARG A 53 10.70 4.61 -9.80
C ARG A 53 10.90 4.28 -11.28
N LYS A 54 11.91 3.47 -11.62
CA LYS A 54 12.16 3.06 -13.02
C LYS A 54 10.97 2.33 -13.63
N MET A 55 10.23 1.56 -12.83
CA MET A 55 9.03 0.87 -13.29
C MET A 55 7.91 1.86 -13.63
N ILE A 56 7.66 2.83 -12.75
CA ILE A 56 6.64 3.85 -12.96
C ILE A 56 7.00 4.73 -14.17
N GLU A 57 8.29 5.08 -14.34
CA GLU A 57 8.80 5.81 -15.51
C GLU A 57 8.65 5.02 -16.84
N GLN A 58 8.51 3.70 -16.81
CA GLN A 58 8.23 2.89 -18.01
C GLN A 58 6.73 2.84 -18.36
N GLN A 59 5.86 3.14 -17.40
CA GLN A 59 4.40 3.01 -17.55
C GLN A 59 3.69 4.34 -17.84
N TYR A 60 4.28 5.46 -17.41
CA TYR A 60 3.70 6.79 -17.49
C TYR A 60 4.60 7.75 -18.28
N GLU A 61 4.02 8.58 -19.16
CA GLU A 61 4.78 9.51 -20.01
C GLU A 61 5.50 10.59 -19.16
N ASP A 62 4.83 11.10 -18.13
CA ASP A 62 5.47 12.01 -17.15
C ASP A 62 5.92 11.27 -15.87
N GLY A 63 6.05 9.94 -15.99
CA GLY A 63 6.57 9.03 -14.99
C GLY A 63 5.87 9.14 -13.63
N LEU A 64 6.67 9.23 -12.58
CA LEU A 64 6.19 9.26 -11.20
C LEU A 64 5.26 10.44 -10.89
N LEU A 65 5.42 11.58 -11.55
CA LEU A 65 4.60 12.74 -11.27
C LEU A 65 3.15 12.52 -11.73
N GLU A 66 2.97 11.91 -12.90
CA GLU A 66 1.65 11.53 -13.42
C GLU A 66 0.95 10.53 -12.51
N PHE A 67 1.68 9.50 -12.08
CA PHE A 67 1.16 8.50 -11.14
C PHE A 67 0.66 9.14 -9.84
N ILE A 68 1.47 10.01 -9.21
CA ILE A 68 1.07 10.66 -7.95
C ILE A 68 -0.11 11.61 -8.21
N ARG A 69 -0.13 12.35 -9.32
CA ARG A 69 -1.26 13.22 -9.70
C ARG A 69 -2.55 12.43 -9.80
N LYS A 70 -2.55 11.35 -10.58
CA LYS A 70 -3.71 10.49 -10.78
C LYS A 70 -4.18 9.86 -9.46
N SER A 71 -3.25 9.37 -8.64
CA SER A 71 -3.54 8.75 -7.35
C SER A 71 -4.16 9.74 -6.36
N LEU A 72 -3.58 10.94 -6.24
CA LEU A 72 -4.14 11.98 -5.38
C LEU A 72 -5.50 12.44 -5.90
N HIS A 73 -5.65 12.65 -7.21
CA HIS A 73 -6.93 13.03 -7.78
C HIS A 73 -8.01 12.00 -7.42
N GLN A 74 -7.77 10.72 -7.71
CA GLN A 74 -8.70 9.63 -7.37
C GLN A 74 -9.07 9.62 -5.88
N VAL A 75 -8.09 9.70 -4.97
CA VAL A 75 -8.36 9.67 -3.53
C VAL A 75 -9.14 10.89 -3.06
N PHE A 76 -8.84 12.07 -3.60
CA PHE A 76 -9.44 13.33 -3.18
C PHE A 76 -10.69 13.72 -3.94
N THR A 77 -11.13 12.99 -4.97
CA THR A 77 -12.38 13.29 -5.70
C THR A 77 -13.35 12.11 -5.78
N GLU A 78 -12.87 10.87 -5.75
CA GLU A 78 -13.72 9.68 -5.97
C GLU A 78 -14.00 8.88 -4.69
N LEU A 79 -13.24 9.12 -3.61
CA LEU A 79 -13.38 8.42 -2.34
C LEU A 79 -13.71 9.38 -1.20
N PRO A 80 -14.61 9.01 -0.26
CA PRO A 80 -14.93 9.86 0.87
C PRO A 80 -13.69 10.14 1.75
N ILE A 81 -13.19 11.37 1.72
CA ILE A 81 -12.03 11.80 2.50
C ILE A 81 -12.38 12.01 3.97
N LYS A 82 -13.65 12.27 4.27
CA LYS A 82 -14.17 12.55 5.63
C LYS A 82 -13.75 11.49 6.65
N ASP A 83 -13.82 10.22 6.25
CA ASP A 83 -13.46 9.08 7.10
C ASP A 83 -11.99 8.63 6.93
N ASN A 84 -11.27 9.20 5.95
CA ASN A 84 -9.93 8.81 5.52
C ASN A 84 -8.84 9.22 6.52
N TYR A 85 -8.67 8.38 7.55
CA TYR A 85 -7.68 8.64 8.60
C TYR A 85 -6.23 8.63 8.11
N PHE A 86 -5.93 7.98 6.96
CA PHE A 86 -4.58 7.96 6.40
C PHE A 86 -4.15 9.35 5.96
N TRP A 87 -4.97 10.03 5.16
CA TRP A 87 -4.69 11.38 4.70
C TRP A 87 -4.92 12.43 5.78
N ARG A 88 -5.89 12.23 6.69
CA ARG A 88 -6.14 13.16 7.79
C ARG A 88 -4.90 13.42 8.64
N VAL A 89 -4.15 12.38 9.01
CA VAL A 89 -2.95 12.56 9.85
C VAL A 89 -1.85 13.29 9.09
N TYR A 90 -1.69 13.07 7.78
CA TYR A 90 -0.74 13.84 6.97
C TYR A 90 -1.11 15.32 6.87
N LEU A 91 -2.41 15.62 6.75
CA LEU A 91 -2.90 16.99 6.55
C LEU A 91 -3.03 17.80 7.85
N THR A 92 -3.32 17.13 8.97
CA THR A 92 -3.63 17.81 10.25
C THR A 92 -2.66 17.48 11.38
N GLY A 93 -1.78 16.49 11.20
CA GLY A 93 -0.84 16.03 12.22
C GLY A 93 -1.45 15.21 13.35
N HIS A 94 -2.77 14.97 13.34
CA HIS A 94 -3.43 14.20 14.39
C HIS A 94 -4.63 13.39 13.87
N TYR A 95 -5.02 12.37 14.62
CA TYR A 95 -6.28 11.65 14.40
C TYR A 95 -7.43 12.32 15.16
N THR A 96 -8.67 11.94 14.86
CA THR A 96 -9.84 12.30 15.67
C THR A 96 -10.52 11.04 16.21
N PRO A 97 -11.34 11.13 17.27
CA PRO A 97 -12.05 9.97 17.80
C PRO A 97 -12.90 9.23 16.75
N ASN A 98 -13.46 9.96 15.78
CA ASN A 98 -14.34 9.43 14.74
C ASN A 98 -13.60 9.04 13.45
N CYS A 99 -12.33 9.44 13.31
CA CYS A 99 -11.51 9.18 12.12
C CYS A 99 -10.09 8.83 12.58
N CYS A 100 -9.92 7.55 12.97
CA CYS A 100 -8.67 6.96 13.41
C CYS A 100 -8.58 5.48 13.02
N PRO A 101 -7.37 4.91 12.93
CA PRO A 101 -7.18 3.47 12.76
C PRO A 101 -7.88 2.67 13.86
N ASN A 102 -8.37 1.47 13.52
CA ASN A 102 -9.07 0.61 14.47
C ASN A 102 -8.26 0.38 15.77
N TYR A 103 -6.94 0.22 15.68
CA TYR A 103 -6.13 0.01 16.88
C TYR A 103 -6.06 1.21 17.85
N LEU A 104 -6.52 2.40 17.45
CA LEU A 104 -6.63 3.58 18.31
C LEU A 104 -8.05 3.78 18.89
N ARG A 105 -9.05 3.04 18.41
CA ARG A 105 -10.42 3.18 18.91
C ARG A 105 -10.55 2.59 20.31
N LYS A 106 -11.17 3.37 21.21
CA LYS A 106 -11.40 3.00 22.62
C LYS A 106 -12.10 1.65 22.77
N ASP A 107 -13.07 1.37 21.89
CA ASP A 107 -13.85 0.13 21.87
C ASP A 107 -12.97 -1.12 21.73
N TYR A 108 -11.84 -1.00 21.02
CA TYR A 108 -10.94 -2.12 20.75
C TYR A 108 -9.77 -2.22 21.73
N PHE A 109 -9.55 -1.22 22.58
CA PHE A 109 -8.39 -1.18 23.49
C PHE A 109 -8.31 -2.40 24.41
N GLN A 110 -9.40 -2.76 25.09
CA GLN A 110 -9.40 -3.89 26.03
C GLN A 110 -9.19 -5.23 25.32
N ILE A 111 -9.71 -5.38 24.10
CA ILE A 111 -9.54 -6.59 23.29
C ILE A 111 -8.08 -6.74 22.86
N LEU A 112 -7.47 -5.67 22.36
CA LEU A 112 -6.07 -5.66 21.94
C LEU A 112 -5.12 -5.89 23.12
N ARG A 113 -5.35 -5.20 24.25
CA ARG A 113 -4.56 -5.37 25.47
C ARG A 113 -4.53 -6.82 25.94
N LYS A 114 -5.67 -7.52 25.94
CA LYS A 114 -5.74 -8.93 26.35
C LYS A 114 -5.03 -9.87 25.36
N ARG A 115 -4.89 -9.49 24.09
CA ARG A 115 -4.33 -10.33 23.02
C ARG A 115 -2.89 -9.99 22.64
N ILE A 116 -2.29 -8.95 23.24
CA ILE A 116 -0.95 -8.46 22.87
C ILE A 116 0.12 -9.56 22.94
N HIS A 117 -0.01 -10.51 23.87
CA HIS A 117 0.90 -11.64 24.03
C HIS A 117 0.94 -12.61 22.83
N ARG A 118 -0.01 -12.49 21.89
CA ARG A 118 -0.05 -13.28 20.65
C ARG A 118 0.81 -12.68 19.54
N ILE A 119 1.26 -11.43 19.70
CA ILE A 119 2.11 -10.74 18.72
C ILE A 119 3.56 -11.06 19.02
N LYS A 120 4.28 -11.57 18.02
CA LYS A 120 5.72 -11.77 18.06
C LYS A 120 6.35 -10.88 17.00
N THR A 121 7.38 -10.15 17.38
CA THR A 121 8.20 -9.34 16.45
C THR A 121 9.53 -10.02 16.23
N GLN A 122 10.04 -9.97 15.02
CA GLN A 122 11.37 -10.49 14.68
C GLN A 122 12.14 -9.44 13.89
N THR A 123 13.45 -9.39 14.13
CA THR A 123 14.40 -8.53 13.40
C THR A 123 15.25 -9.45 12.54
N SER A 124 14.71 -9.85 11.40
CA SER A 124 15.30 -10.79 10.44
C SER A 124 14.65 -10.60 9.07
N SER A 125 15.28 -11.13 8.01
CA SER A 125 14.59 -11.24 6.72
C SER A 125 13.45 -12.26 6.80
N LEU A 126 12.43 -12.13 5.95
CA LEU A 126 11.34 -13.11 5.86
C LEU A 126 11.90 -14.50 5.48
N LEU A 127 12.82 -14.55 4.52
CA LEU A 127 13.47 -15.79 4.10
C LEU A 127 14.17 -16.49 5.28
N GLU A 128 15.01 -15.78 6.02
CA GLU A 128 15.73 -16.34 7.18
C GLU A 128 14.77 -16.79 8.28
N THR A 129 13.71 -16.02 8.51
CA THR A 129 12.67 -16.33 9.49
C THR A 129 11.99 -17.65 9.18
N LEU A 130 11.58 -17.85 7.92
CA LEU A 130 10.92 -19.08 7.50
C LEU A 130 11.89 -20.26 7.54
N GLN A 131 13.14 -20.09 7.07
CA GLN A 131 14.17 -21.14 7.11
C GLN A 131 14.50 -21.63 8.52
N LYS A 132 14.37 -20.78 9.54
CA LYS A 132 14.61 -21.12 10.96
C LYS A 132 13.36 -21.59 11.69
N SER A 133 12.20 -21.48 11.06
CA SER A 133 10.91 -21.84 11.67
C SER A 133 10.58 -23.30 11.37
N ASN A 134 9.79 -23.93 12.25
CA ASN A 134 9.07 -25.17 11.95
C ASN A 134 7.54 -24.92 11.92
N GLU A 135 7.12 -23.67 12.01
CA GLU A 135 5.72 -23.27 12.07
C GLU A 135 5.11 -23.22 10.68
N THR A 136 3.80 -23.45 10.60
CA THR A 136 3.02 -23.21 9.38
C THR A 136 2.05 -22.06 9.57
N TYR A 137 1.71 -21.37 8.49
CA TYR A 137 0.90 -20.16 8.53
C TYR A 137 -0.32 -20.28 7.61
N SER A 138 -1.48 -19.88 8.12
CA SER A 138 -2.73 -19.81 7.35
C SER A 138 -2.88 -18.53 6.56
N HIS A 139 -2.14 -17.47 6.91
CA HIS A 139 -2.28 -16.15 6.31
C HIS A 139 -0.92 -15.47 6.20
N TYR A 140 -0.65 -14.92 5.02
CA TYR A 140 0.49 -14.09 4.72
C TYR A 140 -0.02 -12.71 4.28
N VAL A 141 0.51 -11.66 4.90
CA VAL A 141 0.24 -10.28 4.50
C VAL A 141 1.59 -9.65 4.17
N LEU A 142 1.89 -9.57 2.89
CA LEU A 142 3.15 -9.07 2.36
C LEU A 142 2.94 -7.65 1.86
N LEU A 143 3.97 -6.82 1.99
CA LEU A 143 3.98 -5.50 1.38
C LEU A 143 4.66 -5.59 0.00
N ASP A 144 5.24 -4.49 -0.45
CA ASP A 144 5.82 -4.31 -1.77
C ASP A 144 7.29 -4.72 -1.86
N HIS A 145 7.90 -5.30 -0.82
CA HIS A 145 9.33 -5.66 -0.82
C HIS A 145 9.75 -6.53 -2.02
N GLN A 146 8.80 -7.25 -2.59
CA GLN A 146 8.97 -8.11 -3.75
C GLN A 146 9.32 -7.31 -5.03
N ASP A 147 8.75 -6.11 -5.18
CA ASP A 147 9.02 -5.20 -6.30
C ASP A 147 10.48 -4.76 -6.34
N TRP A 148 11.15 -4.79 -5.19
CA TRP A 148 12.53 -4.38 -5.03
C TRP A 148 13.45 -5.58 -5.27
N MET A 149 13.05 -6.73 -4.73
CA MET A 149 13.79 -7.97 -4.85
C MET A 149 13.80 -8.51 -6.28
N THR A 150 12.75 -8.32 -7.08
CA THR A 150 12.74 -8.80 -8.47
C THR A 150 13.91 -8.22 -9.30
N PHE A 151 14.26 -6.94 -9.09
CA PHE A 151 15.37 -6.30 -9.81
C PHE A 151 16.72 -6.46 -9.14
N THR A 152 16.76 -6.55 -7.81
CA THR A 152 18.02 -6.51 -7.06
C THR A 152 18.52 -7.90 -6.67
N GLN A 153 17.59 -8.84 -6.40
CA GLN A 153 17.86 -10.14 -5.81
C GLN A 153 16.83 -11.21 -6.26
N PRO A 154 16.65 -11.45 -7.58
CA PRO A 154 15.62 -12.37 -8.09
C PRO A 154 15.77 -13.80 -7.53
N ASP A 155 17.00 -14.28 -7.36
CA ASP A 155 17.27 -15.60 -6.75
C ASP A 155 16.79 -15.69 -5.29
N GLN A 156 16.89 -14.60 -4.54
CA GLN A 156 16.41 -14.55 -3.15
C GLN A 156 14.89 -14.45 -3.10
N LEU A 157 14.27 -13.75 -4.05
CA LEU A 157 12.81 -13.72 -4.19
C LEU A 157 12.27 -15.13 -4.46
N ALA A 158 12.89 -15.87 -5.37
CA ALA A 158 12.54 -17.25 -5.66
C ALA A 158 12.69 -18.16 -4.43
N LYS A 159 13.81 -18.06 -3.69
CA LYS A 159 14.00 -18.82 -2.45
C LYS A 159 12.95 -18.46 -1.39
N GLN A 160 12.63 -17.18 -1.24
CA GLN A 160 11.60 -16.71 -0.30
C GLN A 160 10.23 -17.29 -0.64
N TRP A 161 9.83 -17.29 -1.92
CA TRP A 161 8.56 -17.86 -2.34
C TRP A 161 8.47 -19.37 -2.11
N ARG A 162 9.55 -20.12 -2.36
CA ARG A 162 9.60 -21.53 -1.98
C ARG A 162 9.37 -21.73 -0.49
N GLN A 163 9.97 -20.89 0.35
CA GLN A 163 9.77 -20.97 1.81
C GLN A 163 8.37 -20.55 2.23
N ILE A 164 7.75 -19.55 1.58
CA ILE A 164 6.35 -19.19 1.81
C ILE A 164 5.46 -20.40 1.54
N LEU A 165 5.61 -21.06 0.37
CA LEU A 165 4.81 -22.23 0.00
C LEU A 165 5.07 -23.43 0.93
N ASN A 166 6.33 -23.70 1.27
CA ASN A 166 6.68 -24.82 2.17
C ASN A 166 6.10 -24.67 3.59
N HIS A 167 5.91 -23.43 4.05
CA HIS A 167 5.35 -23.12 5.37
C HIS A 167 3.86 -22.78 5.32
N ALA A 168 3.26 -22.78 4.14
CA ALA A 168 1.84 -22.49 4.00
C ALA A 168 1.01 -23.70 4.45
N GLN A 169 -0.06 -23.42 5.19
CA GLN A 169 -1.11 -24.41 5.39
C GLN A 169 -1.87 -24.63 4.08
N SER A 170 -2.54 -25.77 3.95
CA SER A 170 -3.53 -25.97 2.88
C SER A 170 -4.59 -24.85 2.97
N ASP A 171 -4.97 -24.29 1.83
CA ASP A 171 -5.84 -23.12 1.71
C ASP A 171 -5.31 -21.84 2.39
N ALA A 172 -4.01 -21.74 2.64
CA ALA A 172 -3.43 -20.51 3.19
C ALA A 172 -3.66 -19.33 2.24
N ARG A 173 -3.99 -18.17 2.81
CA ARG A 173 -4.28 -16.95 2.06
C ARG A 173 -3.06 -16.04 2.03
N ILE A 174 -2.71 -15.56 0.84
CA ILE A 174 -1.60 -14.64 0.64
C ILE A 174 -2.16 -13.34 0.08
N LEU A 175 -2.07 -12.28 0.88
CA LEU A 175 -2.40 -10.92 0.47
C LEU A 175 -1.10 -10.15 0.26
N PHE A 176 -0.91 -9.55 -0.91
CA PHE A 176 0.23 -8.69 -1.17
C PHE A 176 -0.12 -7.48 -2.03
N ARG A 177 0.75 -6.47 -2.03
CA ARG A 177 0.60 -5.23 -2.80
C ARG A 177 1.83 -5.02 -3.68
N SER A 178 1.66 -4.35 -4.81
CA SER A 178 2.74 -4.07 -5.73
C SER A 178 2.57 -2.70 -6.39
N ALA A 179 3.69 -2.09 -6.73
CA ALA A 179 3.79 -0.95 -7.63
C ALA A 179 3.69 -1.36 -9.11
N MET A 180 3.63 -2.65 -9.42
CA MET A 180 3.26 -3.16 -10.74
C MET A 180 1.75 -3.42 -10.81
N PRO A 181 1.12 -3.21 -11.97
CA PRO A 181 -0.29 -3.56 -12.17
C PRO A 181 -0.53 -5.08 -12.07
N GLU A 182 0.43 -5.87 -12.56
CA GLU A 182 0.33 -7.34 -12.61
C GLU A 182 1.48 -8.01 -11.84
N PRO A 183 1.27 -9.22 -11.30
CA PRO A 183 2.23 -9.91 -10.46
C PRO A 183 3.25 -10.75 -11.27
N ASP A 184 3.48 -10.44 -12.55
CA ASP A 184 4.32 -11.22 -13.48
C ASP A 184 5.80 -11.32 -13.06
N PHE A 185 6.22 -10.50 -12.10
CA PHE A 185 7.56 -10.59 -11.49
C PHE A 185 7.73 -11.81 -10.58
N LEU A 186 6.63 -12.49 -10.23
CA LEU A 186 6.68 -13.70 -9.42
C LEU A 186 7.33 -14.85 -10.21
N PRO A 187 8.13 -15.70 -9.57
CA PRO A 187 8.68 -16.88 -10.22
C PRO A 187 7.58 -17.81 -10.76
N ASP A 188 7.77 -18.41 -11.94
CA ASP A 188 6.78 -19.28 -12.62
C ASP A 188 6.14 -20.33 -11.69
N PHE A 189 6.95 -21.01 -10.88
CA PHE A 189 6.45 -22.05 -9.97
C PHE A 189 5.42 -21.53 -8.96
N VAL A 190 5.38 -20.23 -8.68
CA VAL A 190 4.40 -19.64 -7.78
C VAL A 190 3.01 -19.76 -8.39
N PHE A 191 2.86 -19.47 -9.68
CA PHE A 191 1.58 -19.55 -10.39
C PHE A 191 1.03 -20.97 -10.46
N ASP A 192 1.90 -21.97 -10.47
CA ASP A 192 1.50 -23.38 -10.42
C ASP A 192 0.98 -23.84 -9.04
N ASN A 193 1.27 -23.07 -7.97
CA ASN A 193 1.01 -23.46 -6.58
C ASN A 193 0.02 -22.55 -5.85
N ILE A 194 -0.43 -21.46 -6.48
CA ILE A 194 -1.42 -20.55 -5.89
C ILE A 194 -2.50 -20.20 -6.91
N ARG A 195 -3.72 -19.98 -6.41
CA ARG A 195 -4.85 -19.46 -7.18
C ARG A 195 -5.12 -18.01 -6.80
N PHE A 196 -5.05 -17.11 -7.77
CA PHE A 196 -5.40 -15.70 -7.59
C PHE A 196 -6.92 -15.47 -7.54
N HIS A 197 -7.31 -14.40 -6.86
CA HIS A 197 -8.70 -13.96 -6.66
C HIS A 197 -8.91 -12.50 -7.13
N PRO A 198 -8.69 -12.18 -8.42
CA PRO A 198 -8.84 -10.83 -8.95
C PRO A 198 -10.26 -10.28 -8.79
N GLU A 199 -11.27 -11.15 -8.82
CA GLU A 199 -12.68 -10.79 -8.62
C GLU A 199 -12.93 -10.10 -7.27
N LEU A 200 -12.13 -10.44 -6.25
CA LEU A 200 -12.18 -9.80 -4.95
C LEU A 200 -11.34 -8.52 -4.94
N THR A 201 -10.10 -8.58 -5.44
CA THR A 201 -9.16 -7.48 -5.27
C THR A 201 -9.39 -6.30 -6.21
N GLU A 202 -9.83 -6.50 -7.44
CA GLU A 202 -10.09 -5.40 -8.38
C GLU A 202 -11.17 -4.44 -7.82
N SER A 203 -12.23 -5.00 -7.24
CA SER A 203 -13.31 -4.21 -6.63
C SER A 203 -12.86 -3.46 -5.37
N LEU A 204 -11.94 -4.06 -4.60
CA LEU A 204 -11.38 -3.48 -3.38
C LEU A 204 -10.32 -2.43 -3.67
N HIS A 205 -9.54 -2.62 -4.75
CA HIS A 205 -8.49 -1.69 -5.16
C HIS A 205 -9.07 -0.33 -5.54
N LYS A 206 -10.24 -0.29 -6.18
CA LYS A 206 -11.00 0.95 -6.43
C LYS A 206 -11.41 1.69 -5.16
N LYS A 207 -11.35 1.04 -3.99
CA LYS A 207 -11.65 1.61 -2.67
C LYS A 207 -10.37 1.87 -1.86
N ASP A 208 -9.19 1.83 -2.48
CA ASP A 208 -7.95 2.17 -1.80
C ASP A 208 -7.94 3.64 -1.41
N ARG A 209 -7.88 3.88 -0.11
CA ARG A 209 -7.96 5.20 0.50
C ARG A 209 -6.60 5.90 0.52
N VAL A 210 -5.53 5.26 0.08
CA VAL A 210 -4.18 5.85 0.10
C VAL A 210 -3.66 6.14 -1.29
N GLY A 211 -3.85 5.23 -2.26
CA GLY A 211 -3.38 5.40 -3.63
C GLY A 211 -1.86 5.25 -3.75
N THR A 212 -1.27 4.34 -2.96
CA THR A 212 0.19 4.13 -2.94
C THR A 212 0.67 3.08 -3.95
N TYR A 213 -0.14 2.05 -4.16
CA TYR A 213 0.22 0.87 -4.95
C TYR A 213 -0.68 0.79 -6.17
N GLU A 214 -0.15 0.27 -7.27
CA GLU A 214 -0.90 0.05 -8.53
C GLU A 214 -1.80 -1.18 -8.43
N SER A 215 -1.46 -2.12 -7.55
CA SER A 215 -2.22 -3.36 -7.43
C SER A 215 -2.26 -3.90 -6.01
N THR A 216 -3.25 -4.76 -5.78
CA THR A 216 -3.37 -5.60 -4.60
C THR A 216 -3.84 -6.96 -5.07
N HIS A 217 -3.17 -8.01 -4.61
CA HIS A 217 -3.45 -9.37 -5.01
C HIS A 217 -3.77 -10.22 -3.79
N LEU A 218 -4.81 -11.04 -3.92
CA LEU A 218 -5.18 -12.08 -2.98
C LEU A 218 -5.05 -13.40 -3.70
N ALA A 219 -4.35 -14.35 -3.09
CA ALA A 219 -4.22 -15.70 -3.60
C ALA A 219 -4.45 -16.73 -2.48
N THR A 220 -4.79 -17.95 -2.87
CA THR A 220 -4.90 -19.10 -1.99
C THR A 220 -3.93 -20.18 -2.44
N VAL A 221 -3.21 -20.80 -1.51
CA VAL A 221 -2.29 -21.92 -1.81
C VAL A 221 -3.09 -23.18 -2.15
N LEU A 222 -2.67 -23.88 -3.23
CA LEU A 222 -3.29 -25.09 -3.75
C LEU A 222 -2.94 -26.36 -2.97
#